data_AF-B1M7P8-F1
#
_entry.id   AF-B1M7P8-F1
#
_cell.length_a   1.000
_cell.length_b   1.000
_cell.length_c   1.000
_cell.angle_alpha   90.00
_cell.angle_beta   90.00
_cell.angle_gamma   90.00
#
_symmetry.space_group_name_H-M   'P 1'
#
loop_
_entity.id
_entity.type
_entity.pdbx_description
1 polymer ?
#
loop_
_entity_poly.entity_id
_entity_poly.type
_entity_poly.pdbx_seq_one_letter_code
_entity_poly.pdbx_strand_id
1 'polypeptide(L)'
;MRAEIEAPTRPHPAGAGAGGGAAGAAGDVPRTIRLSARDNVAIVVNAFGLPAGTVFPDGLELVEFVPQGHKVALTDIPEGGEVRRYGEVVGIATQPIPRGAWVEESRVATPVAPALDALEMATRVPVPLPPLEGYTFEGYRNPDGSVGTKNILAISISVQCVAGTLDVAIRRIKQELLPRFPNVDDVVGLTHAYGCGVAINAPEAVVPIRTLQSLARNPNFGGEVMVVGLGCEKLVSERLLPDSGAAGDGVVRLQDERHHGFSAMVDSILTMAEARLAVLNRRTRETCPASELVVGLQCGGSDAFSGVTANPALGFAADLLVRCGATVMFSEVTEVRDAIHLLTPRAKSPEVAAALVREMAWYDAYLAKGEADRRANPSPGNKKGGLNNIVEKALGSVAKSGTSAISGVLAPGERVREKGLIFAATPASDFVCGTLQLASGITLQVFSTGRGTPYGLSQAPVIKVATRTELAERWADLIDLDAGRIATGAATIEEVGWELFHLILDVASGRKRPWSDRWGLFNDLTLFNPAPIT
;
A
#
# COMPACT_ATOMS: atom_id res chain seq x y z
N MET A 1 -10.28 -33.88 -32.16
CA MET A 1 -9.19 -34.67 -32.76
C MET A 1 -7.96 -34.38 -31.90
N ARG A 2 -7.53 -35.37 -31.11
CA ARG A 2 -6.41 -35.26 -30.15
C ARG A 2 -5.09 -35.14 -30.92
N ALA A 3 -4.20 -34.28 -30.45
CA ALA A 3 -2.79 -34.29 -30.85
C ALA A 3 -1.94 -34.35 -29.57
N GLU A 4 -1.20 -35.45 -29.44
CA GLU A 4 -0.20 -35.72 -28.42
C GLU A 4 1.08 -34.94 -28.72
N ILE A 5 1.76 -34.44 -27.69
CA ILE A 5 3.12 -33.91 -27.80
C ILE A 5 3.94 -34.50 -26.65
N GLU A 6 4.94 -35.30 -27.01
CA GLU A 6 5.93 -35.92 -26.12
C GLU A 6 6.89 -34.89 -25.51
N ALA A 7 7.25 -35.11 -24.24
CA ALA A 7 8.22 -34.31 -23.50
C ALA A 7 9.63 -34.93 -23.60
N PRO A 8 10.71 -34.15 -23.81
CA PRO A 8 12.06 -34.67 -23.74
C PRO A 8 12.62 -34.65 -22.30
N THR A 9 13.30 -35.73 -21.96
CA THR A 9 14.02 -36.01 -20.72
C THR A 9 15.20 -35.06 -20.47
N ARG A 10 15.35 -34.60 -19.22
CA ARG A 10 16.48 -33.78 -18.74
C ARG A 10 17.73 -34.64 -18.47
N PRO A 11 18.94 -34.20 -18.84
CA PRO A 11 20.17 -34.69 -18.22
C PRO A 11 20.62 -33.77 -17.06
N HIS A 12 21.20 -34.39 -16.03
CA HIS A 12 21.88 -33.74 -14.90
C HIS A 12 23.09 -32.88 -15.35
N PRO A 13 23.41 -31.74 -14.69
CA PRO A 13 24.65 -31.05 -14.94
C PRO A 13 25.75 -31.52 -13.97
N ALA A 14 26.93 -31.79 -14.51
CA ALA A 14 28.19 -31.90 -13.80
C ALA A 14 29.15 -30.81 -14.30
N GLY A 15 29.93 -30.24 -13.39
CA GLY A 15 31.19 -29.55 -13.71
C GLY A 15 31.12 -28.03 -13.81
N ALA A 16 31.59 -27.35 -12.76
CA ALA A 16 31.90 -25.93 -12.76
C ALA A 16 33.16 -25.64 -13.57
N GLY A 17 33.11 -24.59 -14.40
CA GLY A 17 34.26 -23.99 -15.08
C GLY A 17 34.04 -22.49 -15.16
N ALA A 18 34.94 -21.73 -14.53
CA ALA A 18 34.90 -20.27 -14.46
C ALA A 18 35.35 -19.63 -15.78
N GLY A 19 34.58 -18.65 -16.26
CA GLY A 19 34.93 -17.79 -17.39
C GLY A 19 33.72 -17.48 -18.26
N GLY A 20 33.12 -16.30 -18.11
CA GLY A 20 31.99 -15.89 -18.95
C GLY A 20 31.69 -14.40 -18.85
N GLY A 21 32.14 -13.66 -19.86
CA GLY A 21 31.41 -12.46 -20.29
C GLY A 21 30.05 -12.93 -20.77
N ALA A 22 28.99 -12.35 -20.22
CA ALA A 22 27.62 -12.77 -20.49
C ALA A 22 27.20 -12.32 -21.90
N ALA A 23 27.34 -13.22 -22.86
CA ALA A 23 26.46 -13.26 -24.02
C ALA A 23 25.02 -13.43 -23.50
N GLY A 24 24.09 -12.62 -24.02
CA GLY A 24 22.67 -12.72 -23.69
C GLY A 24 22.18 -14.16 -23.87
N ALA A 25 21.31 -14.61 -22.97
CA ALA A 25 20.70 -15.93 -23.06
C ALA A 25 20.03 -16.08 -24.44
N ALA A 26 20.65 -16.89 -25.31
CA ALA A 26 20.11 -17.22 -26.62
C ALA A 26 18.78 -17.97 -26.42
N GLY A 27 17.65 -17.29 -26.62
CA GLY A 27 16.33 -17.91 -26.56
C GLY A 27 15.17 -17.00 -26.15
N ASP A 28 15.41 -15.82 -25.57
CA ASP A 28 14.31 -14.94 -25.18
C ASP A 28 13.98 -13.93 -26.30
N VAL A 29 12.74 -14.00 -26.80
CA VAL A 29 12.25 -13.13 -27.88
C VAL A 29 12.24 -11.67 -27.39
N PRO A 30 12.83 -10.71 -28.13
CA PRO A 30 12.78 -9.29 -27.75
C PRO A 30 11.35 -8.79 -27.58
N ARG A 31 11.05 -8.21 -26.43
CA ARG A 31 9.71 -7.75 -26.04
C ARG A 31 9.73 -6.32 -25.52
N THR A 32 8.72 -5.56 -25.93
CA THR A 32 8.40 -4.26 -25.36
C THR A 32 6.94 -4.22 -24.92
N ILE A 33 6.63 -3.33 -23.97
CA ILE A 33 5.24 -3.02 -23.60
C ILE A 33 4.97 -1.56 -23.92
N ARG A 34 3.99 -1.35 -24.81
CA ARG A 34 3.42 -0.05 -25.17
C ARG A 34 1.99 0.00 -24.62
N LEU A 35 1.66 1.07 -23.88
CA LEU A 35 0.41 1.12 -23.11
C LEU A 35 -0.72 1.82 -23.86
N SER A 36 -0.38 2.76 -24.73
CA SER A 36 -1.32 3.47 -25.58
C SER A 36 -0.81 3.59 -27.00
N ALA A 37 -1.74 3.59 -27.96
CA ALA A 37 -1.44 3.88 -29.36
C ALA A 37 -0.93 5.32 -29.59
N ARG A 38 -1.04 6.21 -28.58
CA ARG A 38 -0.47 7.56 -28.59
C ARG A 38 0.95 7.63 -28.02
N ASP A 39 1.44 6.54 -27.43
CA ASP A 39 2.78 6.51 -26.83
C ASP A 39 3.84 6.55 -27.92
N ASN A 40 4.91 7.30 -27.69
CA ASN A 40 6.10 7.30 -28.54
C ASN A 40 7.32 6.64 -27.87
N VAL A 41 7.10 6.03 -26.70
CA VAL A 41 8.06 5.17 -26.00
C VAL A 41 7.40 3.85 -25.58
N ALA A 42 8.21 2.82 -25.39
CA ALA A 42 7.79 1.55 -24.79
C ALA A 42 8.85 1.08 -23.78
N ILE A 43 8.50 0.21 -22.83
CA ILE A 43 9.48 -0.36 -21.89
C ILE A 43 10.03 -1.68 -22.40
N VAL A 44 11.32 -1.94 -22.19
CA VAL A 44 11.97 -3.23 -22.49
C VAL A 44 11.67 -4.23 -21.37
N VAL A 45 11.19 -5.43 -21.72
CA VAL A 45 10.76 -6.45 -20.75
C VAL A 45 11.85 -7.46 -20.41
N ASN A 46 12.68 -7.83 -21.39
CA ASN A 46 13.60 -8.96 -21.26
C ASN A 46 14.55 -8.80 -20.09
N ALA A 47 14.78 -9.91 -19.37
CA ALA A 47 15.70 -9.96 -18.26
C ALA A 47 17.08 -9.45 -18.67
N PHE A 48 17.71 -8.63 -17.82
CA PHE A 48 19.01 -7.99 -18.05
C PHE A 48 19.08 -6.96 -19.17
N GLY A 49 17.98 -6.66 -19.87
CA GLY A 49 17.95 -5.69 -20.97
C GLY A 49 18.37 -6.28 -22.31
N LEU A 50 18.49 -5.42 -23.32
CA LEU A 50 18.76 -5.82 -24.70
C LEU A 50 19.93 -5.00 -25.30
N PRO A 51 20.85 -5.64 -26.04
CA PRO A 51 21.98 -4.95 -26.67
C PRO A 51 21.58 -4.16 -27.92
N ALA A 52 22.47 -3.26 -28.35
CA ALA A 52 22.37 -2.60 -29.66
C ALA A 52 22.30 -3.64 -30.80
N GLY A 53 21.58 -3.30 -31.87
CA GLY A 53 21.30 -4.18 -33.02
C GLY A 53 20.18 -5.19 -32.79
N THR A 54 19.55 -5.21 -31.60
CA THR A 54 18.37 -6.05 -31.36
C THR A 54 17.18 -5.53 -32.17
N VAL A 55 16.58 -6.40 -32.99
CA VAL A 55 15.41 -6.09 -33.83
C VAL A 55 14.15 -6.71 -33.24
N PHE A 56 13.11 -5.91 -33.07
CA PHE A 56 11.78 -6.35 -32.62
C PHE A 56 10.90 -6.78 -33.80
N PRO A 57 9.82 -7.55 -33.56
CA PRO A 57 8.91 -8.01 -34.62
C PRO A 57 8.26 -6.90 -35.47
N ASP A 58 8.15 -5.68 -34.94
CA ASP A 58 7.62 -4.51 -35.64
C ASP A 58 8.67 -3.72 -36.43
N GLY A 59 9.91 -4.22 -36.49
CA GLY A 59 11.04 -3.60 -37.19
C GLY A 59 11.68 -2.43 -36.43
N LEU A 60 11.38 -2.23 -35.15
CA LEU A 60 12.20 -1.38 -34.28
C LEU A 60 13.57 -2.04 -34.09
N GLU A 61 14.66 -1.27 -34.22
CA GLU A 61 16.02 -1.72 -33.93
C GLU A 61 16.62 -0.86 -32.83
N LEU A 62 17.24 -1.48 -31.82
CA LEU A 62 17.95 -0.75 -30.77
C LEU A 62 19.27 -0.19 -31.29
N VAL A 63 19.52 1.10 -31.08
CA VAL A 63 20.79 1.73 -31.48
C VAL A 63 21.85 1.69 -30.38
N GLU A 64 21.43 1.41 -29.14
CA GLU A 64 22.28 1.29 -27.96
C GLU A 64 21.73 0.20 -27.03
N PHE A 65 22.47 -0.13 -25.95
CA PHE A 65 21.95 -1.04 -24.94
C PHE A 65 20.80 -0.37 -24.16
N VAL A 66 19.69 -1.07 -23.99
CA VAL A 66 18.55 -0.61 -23.19
C VAL A 66 18.32 -1.57 -22.02
N PRO A 67 18.45 -1.11 -20.76
CA PRO A 67 18.22 -1.97 -19.60
C PRO A 67 16.76 -2.41 -19.46
N GLN A 68 16.51 -3.53 -18.78
CA GLN A 68 15.16 -3.99 -18.43
C GLN A 68 14.40 -2.90 -17.66
N GLY A 69 13.13 -2.69 -18.03
CA GLY A 69 12.25 -1.68 -17.44
C GLY A 69 12.50 -0.26 -17.94
N HIS A 70 13.60 -0.02 -18.64
CA HIS A 70 13.86 1.28 -19.23
C HIS A 70 13.14 1.45 -20.55
N LYS A 71 12.98 2.71 -20.94
CA LYS A 71 12.21 3.12 -22.10
C LYS A 71 13.07 3.15 -23.36
N VAL A 72 12.52 2.64 -24.45
CA VAL A 72 13.04 2.81 -25.81
C VAL A 72 12.14 3.76 -26.60
N ALA A 73 12.74 4.65 -27.40
CA ALA A 73 12.00 5.53 -28.31
C ALA A 73 11.47 4.75 -29.52
N LEU A 74 10.17 4.85 -29.79
CA LEU A 74 9.50 4.18 -30.92
C LEU A 74 9.63 4.95 -32.24
N THR A 75 9.97 6.23 -32.15
CA THR A 75 10.15 7.19 -33.25
C THR A 75 11.27 8.15 -32.88
N ASP A 76 11.76 8.92 -33.84
CA ASP A 76 12.62 10.07 -33.54
C ASP A 76 11.83 11.12 -32.75
N ILE A 77 12.41 11.59 -31.64
CA ILE A 77 11.86 12.65 -30.80
C ILE A 77 12.84 13.83 -30.86
N PRO A 78 12.45 14.98 -31.44
CA PRO A 78 13.34 16.14 -31.52
C PRO A 78 13.58 16.74 -30.13
N GLU A 79 14.61 17.57 -30.00
CA GLU A 79 14.78 18.43 -28.82
C GLU A 79 13.53 19.30 -28.61
N GLY A 80 13.08 19.42 -27.36
CA GLY A 80 11.80 20.06 -27.02
C GLY A 80 10.57 19.22 -27.36
N GLY A 81 10.73 18.05 -27.99
CA GLY A 81 9.66 17.12 -28.29
C GLY A 81 9.09 16.43 -27.05
N GLU A 82 7.81 16.09 -27.09
CA GLU A 82 7.13 15.42 -25.97
C GLU A 82 7.49 13.93 -25.91
N VAL A 83 7.81 13.44 -24.72
CA VAL A 83 7.88 12.02 -24.40
C VAL A 83 6.52 11.60 -23.86
N ARG A 84 5.86 10.65 -24.53
CA ARG A 84 4.49 10.23 -24.25
C ARG A 84 4.40 8.77 -23.83
N ARG A 85 3.83 8.53 -22.66
CA ARG A 85 3.55 7.21 -22.07
C ARG A 85 2.19 7.24 -21.38
N TYR A 86 1.45 6.13 -21.39
CA TYR A 86 0.04 6.08 -20.91
C TYR A 86 -0.91 7.00 -21.71
N GLY A 87 -0.52 7.43 -22.90
CA GLY A 87 -1.22 8.43 -23.70
C GLY A 87 -0.98 9.88 -23.27
N GLU A 88 -0.23 10.09 -22.19
CA GLU A 88 0.02 11.40 -21.56
C GLU A 88 1.46 11.85 -21.75
N VAL A 89 1.70 13.15 -21.65
CA VAL A 89 3.06 13.72 -21.69
C VAL A 89 3.74 13.44 -20.34
N VAL A 90 4.80 12.64 -20.37
CA VAL A 90 5.60 12.29 -19.19
C VAL A 90 6.91 13.07 -19.11
N GLY A 91 7.27 13.81 -20.15
CA GLY A 91 8.42 14.68 -20.14
C GLY A 91 8.71 15.33 -21.48
N ILE A 92 9.71 16.20 -21.49
CA ILE A 92 10.17 16.94 -22.66
C ILE A 92 11.62 16.55 -22.94
N ALA A 93 11.92 16.15 -24.17
CA ALA A 93 13.27 15.78 -24.56
C ALA A 93 14.21 17.00 -24.45
N THR A 94 15.32 16.87 -23.71
CA THR A 94 16.31 17.95 -23.53
C THR A 94 17.35 18.00 -24.66
N GLN A 95 17.33 16.99 -25.53
CA GLN A 95 18.16 16.83 -26.72
C GLN A 95 17.44 15.88 -27.69
N PRO A 96 17.83 15.78 -28.96
CA PRO A 96 17.23 14.81 -29.88
C PRO A 96 17.43 13.37 -29.40
N ILE A 97 16.37 12.56 -29.47
CA ILE A 97 16.35 11.14 -29.11
C ILE A 97 15.95 10.32 -30.36
N PRO A 98 16.90 9.65 -31.03
CA PRO A 98 16.61 8.83 -32.20
C PRO A 98 15.70 7.64 -31.88
N ARG A 99 14.96 7.16 -32.88
CA ARG A 99 14.24 5.89 -32.81
C ARG A 99 15.20 4.76 -32.40
N GLY A 100 14.77 3.92 -31.46
CA GLY A 100 15.58 2.82 -30.93
C GLY A 100 16.56 3.21 -29.82
N ALA A 101 16.66 4.49 -29.47
CA ALA A 101 17.54 4.97 -28.41
C ALA A 101 16.94 4.77 -27.02
N TRP A 102 17.80 4.70 -26.01
CA TRP A 102 17.41 4.66 -24.61
C TRP A 102 16.92 6.05 -24.16
N VAL A 103 15.70 6.11 -23.63
CA VAL A 103 15.10 7.33 -23.07
C VAL A 103 15.48 7.44 -21.58
N GLU A 104 16.72 7.85 -21.35
CA GLU A 104 17.28 8.09 -20.01
C GLU A 104 16.64 9.27 -19.29
N GLU A 105 16.69 9.27 -17.95
CA GLU A 105 16.24 10.40 -17.12
C GLU A 105 16.95 11.71 -17.49
N SER A 106 18.27 11.67 -17.74
CA SER A 106 19.08 12.84 -18.09
C SER A 106 18.66 13.52 -19.40
N ARG A 107 17.99 12.77 -20.29
CA ARG A 107 17.52 13.25 -21.60
C ARG A 107 16.09 13.78 -21.54
N VAL A 108 15.43 13.77 -20.37
CA VAL A 108 14.00 14.10 -20.23
C VAL A 108 13.76 15.06 -19.06
N ALA A 109 13.33 16.28 -19.38
CA ALA A 109 12.86 17.24 -18.39
C ALA A 109 11.46 16.86 -17.88
N THR A 110 11.23 17.04 -16.58
CA THR A 110 9.91 16.82 -15.97
C THR A 110 8.94 17.92 -16.42
N PRO A 111 7.73 17.58 -16.91
CA PRO A 111 6.78 18.58 -17.35
C PRO A 111 6.17 19.32 -16.15
N VAL A 112 5.54 20.46 -16.39
CA VAL A 112 4.85 21.22 -15.34
C VAL A 112 3.53 20.53 -15.01
N ALA A 113 3.28 20.25 -13.73
CA ALA A 113 2.03 19.66 -13.30
C ALA A 113 0.85 20.61 -13.56
N PRO A 114 -0.36 20.10 -13.89
CA PRO A 114 -1.54 20.94 -14.05
C PRO A 114 -1.85 21.74 -12.77
N ALA A 115 -2.30 22.98 -12.97
CA ALA A 115 -2.78 23.81 -11.87
C ALA A 115 -4.07 23.23 -11.28
N LEU A 116 -4.18 23.25 -9.94
CA LEU A 116 -5.30 22.61 -9.23
C LEU A 116 -6.66 23.27 -9.50
N ASP A 117 -6.66 24.56 -9.80
CA ASP A 117 -7.84 25.37 -10.13
C ASP A 117 -8.35 25.17 -11.57
N ALA A 118 -7.53 24.58 -12.44
CA ALA A 118 -7.87 24.27 -13.83
C ALA A 118 -8.36 22.83 -14.04
N LEU A 119 -8.53 22.05 -12.96
CA LEU A 119 -8.91 20.64 -13.06
C LEU A 119 -10.40 20.46 -13.34
N GLU A 120 -10.72 19.52 -14.24
CA GLU A 120 -12.08 19.04 -14.44
C GLU A 120 -12.60 18.34 -13.18
N MET A 121 -13.86 18.57 -12.83
CA MET A 121 -14.51 18.01 -11.64
C MET A 121 -15.68 17.11 -12.04
N ALA A 122 -15.57 15.81 -11.78
CA ALA A 122 -16.63 14.82 -12.03
C ALA A 122 -17.19 14.83 -13.47
N THR A 123 -16.35 15.13 -14.47
CA THR A 123 -16.75 15.23 -15.89
C THR A 123 -16.88 13.88 -16.59
N ARG A 124 -16.28 12.82 -16.03
CA ARG A 124 -16.17 11.49 -16.63
C ARG A 124 -16.43 10.41 -15.60
N VAL A 125 -17.54 10.54 -14.88
CA VAL A 125 -17.96 9.54 -13.89
C VAL A 125 -18.27 8.23 -14.61
N PRO A 126 -17.56 7.13 -14.31
CA PRO A 126 -17.79 5.85 -14.96
C PRO A 126 -19.16 5.29 -14.60
N VAL A 127 -19.82 4.64 -15.56
CA VAL A 127 -21.06 3.91 -15.31
C VAL A 127 -20.74 2.72 -14.39
N PRO A 128 -21.49 2.51 -13.29
CA PRO A 128 -21.28 1.36 -12.41
C PRO A 128 -21.34 0.03 -13.18
N LEU A 129 -20.36 -0.83 -12.97
CA LEU A 129 -20.34 -2.18 -13.51
C LEU A 129 -21.40 -3.06 -12.79
N PRO A 130 -21.88 -4.15 -13.42
CA PRO A 130 -22.80 -5.07 -12.77
C PRO A 130 -22.23 -5.62 -11.45
N PRO A 131 -23.03 -5.69 -10.37
CA PRO A 131 -22.57 -6.16 -9.07
C PRO A 131 -22.11 -7.62 -9.12
N LEU A 132 -21.24 -7.99 -8.19
CA LEU A 132 -20.82 -9.37 -7.96
C LEU A 132 -21.40 -9.85 -6.63
N GLU A 133 -22.24 -10.87 -6.70
CA GLU A 133 -22.94 -11.43 -5.54
C GLU A 133 -22.37 -12.82 -5.19
N GLY A 134 -22.62 -13.29 -3.96
CA GLY A 134 -22.26 -14.64 -3.52
C GLY A 134 -20.81 -14.82 -3.04
N TYR A 135 -19.95 -13.80 -3.18
CA TYR A 135 -18.60 -13.84 -2.62
C TYR A 135 -18.60 -13.53 -1.11
N THR A 136 -17.91 -14.37 -0.35
CA THR A 136 -17.84 -14.31 1.11
C THR A 136 -16.42 -14.51 1.63
N PHE A 137 -16.21 -14.20 2.90
CA PHE A 137 -15.01 -14.52 3.66
C PHE A 137 -15.37 -14.86 5.11
N GLU A 138 -14.51 -15.60 5.79
CA GLU A 138 -14.69 -15.98 7.20
C GLU A 138 -14.12 -14.89 8.10
N GLY A 139 -14.94 -13.99 8.63
CA GLY A 139 -14.52 -12.81 9.38
C GLY A 139 -15.04 -12.78 10.82
N TYR A 140 -14.48 -11.90 11.66
CA TYR A 140 -14.94 -11.70 13.03
C TYR A 140 -15.88 -10.49 13.10
N ARG A 141 -17.18 -10.74 13.20
CA ARG A 141 -18.19 -9.68 13.29
C ARG A 141 -18.05 -8.91 14.62
N ASN A 142 -18.18 -7.59 14.55
CA ASN A 142 -18.15 -6.68 15.68
C ASN A 142 -19.57 -6.21 16.05
N PRO A 143 -19.80 -5.77 17.31
CA PRO A 143 -21.08 -5.20 17.72
C PRO A 143 -21.50 -3.97 16.91
N ASP A 144 -20.55 -3.20 16.37
CA ASP A 144 -20.82 -2.02 15.52
C ASP A 144 -21.15 -2.37 14.06
N GLY A 145 -21.21 -3.67 13.73
CA GLY A 145 -21.50 -4.20 12.40
C GLY A 145 -20.28 -4.39 11.50
N SER A 146 -19.12 -3.80 11.85
CA SER A 146 -17.87 -4.02 11.10
C SER A 146 -17.38 -5.47 11.23
N VAL A 147 -16.51 -5.91 10.32
CA VAL A 147 -15.98 -7.28 10.32
C VAL A 147 -14.46 -7.23 10.26
N GLY A 148 -13.80 -7.81 11.26
CA GLY A 148 -12.33 -7.97 11.29
C GLY A 148 -11.86 -9.20 10.52
N THR A 149 -10.66 -9.14 9.95
CA THR A 149 -9.95 -10.28 9.35
C THR A 149 -9.00 -10.96 10.35
N LYS A 150 -8.67 -10.27 11.45
CA LYS A 150 -7.94 -10.78 12.61
C LYS A 150 -8.73 -10.50 13.89
N ASN A 151 -8.46 -11.26 14.95
CA ASN A 151 -8.99 -11.07 16.30
C ASN A 151 -7.84 -10.75 17.25
N ILE A 152 -7.49 -9.47 17.39
CA ILE A 152 -6.29 -9.01 18.10
C ILE A 152 -6.67 -8.20 19.33
N LEU A 153 -5.97 -8.41 20.45
CA LEU A 153 -5.95 -7.43 21.54
C LEU A 153 -4.91 -6.35 21.24
N ALA A 154 -5.35 -5.13 20.95
CA ALA A 154 -4.45 -3.99 20.80
C ALA A 154 -4.36 -3.18 22.09
N ILE A 155 -3.14 -2.82 22.49
CA ILE A 155 -2.84 -2.01 23.66
C ILE A 155 -2.12 -0.74 23.20
N SER A 156 -2.83 0.38 23.17
CA SER A 156 -2.28 1.70 22.87
C SER A 156 -1.57 2.29 24.07
N ILE A 157 -0.57 3.14 23.82
CA ILE A 157 -0.02 4.02 24.86
C ILE A 157 -0.60 5.42 24.69
N SER A 158 -0.64 6.23 25.76
CA SER A 158 -0.90 7.67 25.65
C SER A 158 0.38 8.50 25.46
N VAL A 159 1.53 7.93 25.82
CA VAL A 159 2.84 8.60 25.81
C VAL A 159 4.00 7.60 25.71
N GLN A 160 5.08 7.99 25.03
CA GLN A 160 6.27 7.16 24.81
C GLN A 160 6.95 6.63 26.09
N CYS A 161 6.85 7.34 27.23
CA CYS A 161 7.41 6.88 28.51
C CYS A 161 6.90 5.49 28.95
N VAL A 162 5.73 5.08 28.45
CA VAL A 162 5.08 3.80 28.77
C VAL A 162 5.65 2.65 27.93
N ALA A 163 6.28 2.92 26.78
CA ALA A 163 6.63 1.91 25.77
C ALA A 163 7.41 0.71 26.35
N GLY A 164 8.48 0.95 27.12
CA GLY A 164 9.26 -0.13 27.73
C GLY A 164 8.49 -0.95 28.78
N THR A 165 7.54 -0.34 29.49
CA THR A 165 6.65 -1.06 30.42
C THR A 165 5.69 -1.95 29.64
N LEU A 166 5.13 -1.43 28.55
CA LEU A 166 4.23 -2.18 27.69
C LEU A 166 4.94 -3.36 27.03
N ASP A 167 6.21 -3.23 26.60
CA ASP A 167 6.97 -4.35 26.04
C ASP A 167 7.13 -5.50 27.03
N VAL A 168 7.39 -5.18 28.31
CA VAL A 168 7.44 -6.20 29.37
C VAL A 168 6.07 -6.87 29.53
N ALA A 169 5.00 -6.07 29.59
CA ALA A 169 3.65 -6.59 29.73
C ALA A 169 3.23 -7.47 28.54
N ILE A 170 3.45 -7.04 27.29
CA ILE A 170 3.11 -7.81 26.09
C ILE A 170 3.85 -9.14 26.06
N ARG A 171 5.15 -9.17 26.38
CA ARG A 171 5.89 -10.45 26.46
C ARG A 171 5.24 -11.42 27.46
N ARG A 172 4.92 -10.93 28.66
CA ARG A 172 4.22 -11.73 29.68
C ARG A 172 2.84 -12.16 29.23
N ILE A 173 2.04 -11.27 28.65
CA ILE A 173 0.70 -11.60 28.13
C ILE A 173 0.80 -12.70 27.07
N LYS A 174 1.73 -12.61 26.11
CA LYS A 174 1.91 -13.63 25.06
C LYS A 174 2.37 -14.98 25.62
N GLN A 175 3.18 -14.99 26.69
CA GLN A 175 3.71 -16.22 27.29
C GLN A 175 2.76 -16.86 28.30
N GLU A 176 2.10 -16.06 29.14
CA GLU A 176 1.32 -16.50 30.30
C GLU A 176 -0.19 -16.55 30.02
N LEU A 177 -0.72 -15.64 29.21
CA LEU A 177 -2.17 -15.47 29.02
C LEU A 177 -2.65 -15.96 27.66
N LEU A 178 -2.07 -15.48 26.56
CA LEU A 178 -2.52 -15.77 25.19
C LEU A 178 -2.72 -17.27 24.90
N PRO A 179 -1.87 -18.22 25.38
CA PRO A 179 -2.09 -19.66 25.17
C PRO A 179 -3.40 -20.20 25.75
N ARG A 180 -4.03 -19.48 26.68
CA ARG A 180 -5.32 -19.82 27.30
C ARG A 180 -6.52 -19.34 26.46
N PHE A 181 -6.28 -18.54 25.43
CA PHE A 181 -7.30 -17.88 24.59
C PHE A 181 -7.10 -18.22 23.11
N PRO A 182 -7.39 -19.46 22.68
CA PRO A 182 -7.03 -19.98 21.36
C PRO A 182 -7.73 -19.28 20.18
N ASN A 183 -8.80 -18.52 20.42
CA ASN A 183 -9.51 -17.77 19.38
C ASN A 183 -8.96 -16.35 19.18
N VAL A 184 -7.97 -15.92 19.98
CA VAL A 184 -7.30 -14.63 19.82
C VAL A 184 -6.02 -14.83 19.02
N ASP A 185 -5.89 -14.10 17.91
CA ASP A 185 -4.79 -14.27 16.95
C ASP A 185 -3.47 -13.71 17.50
N ASP A 186 -3.49 -12.56 18.19
CA ASP A 186 -2.30 -11.96 18.80
C ASP A 186 -2.64 -10.87 19.84
N VAL A 187 -1.61 -10.40 20.55
CA VAL A 187 -1.61 -9.17 21.36
C VAL A 187 -0.56 -8.20 20.83
N VAL A 188 -0.95 -6.98 20.47
CA VAL A 188 -0.07 -6.01 19.81
C VAL A 188 -0.03 -4.68 20.58
N GLY A 189 1.15 -4.06 20.63
CA GLY A 189 1.33 -2.71 21.14
C GLY A 189 1.09 -1.69 20.04
N LEU A 190 0.35 -0.62 20.33
CA LEU A 190 0.25 0.56 19.46
C LEU A 190 1.15 1.65 20.06
N THR A 191 2.46 1.48 19.90
CA THR A 191 3.48 2.38 20.43
C THR A 191 3.71 3.56 19.50
N HIS A 192 4.00 4.74 20.06
CA HIS A 192 4.25 5.94 19.29
C HIS A 192 4.99 7.02 20.10
N ALA A 193 5.74 7.86 19.40
CA ALA A 193 6.49 8.96 20.02
C ALA A 193 5.63 10.15 20.51
N TYR A 194 4.35 10.21 20.14
CA TYR A 194 3.45 11.31 20.51
C TYR A 194 2.97 11.23 21.98
N GLY A 195 2.53 12.34 22.56
CA GLY A 195 1.84 12.38 23.87
C GLY A 195 2.46 13.28 24.94
N CYS A 196 3.77 13.53 24.88
CA CYS A 196 4.49 14.51 25.70
C CYS A 196 5.55 15.22 24.84
N GLY A 197 6.03 16.41 25.24
CA GLY A 197 6.98 17.17 24.41
C GLY A 197 6.43 17.63 23.05
N VAL A 198 5.10 17.71 22.92
CA VAL A 198 4.42 18.12 21.68
C VAL A 198 3.47 19.29 21.96
N ALA A 199 3.24 20.10 20.93
CA ALA A 199 2.24 21.16 20.95
C ALA A 199 0.83 20.56 20.79
N ILE A 200 0.28 19.94 21.84
CA ILE A 200 -1.00 19.21 21.82
C ILE A 200 -2.22 20.06 21.39
N ASN A 201 -2.09 21.39 21.50
CA ASN A 201 -3.12 22.35 21.12
C ASN A 201 -2.75 23.13 19.85
N ALA A 202 -1.67 22.76 19.14
CA ALA A 202 -1.37 23.36 17.84
C ALA A 202 -2.46 22.97 16.82
N PRO A 203 -2.75 23.80 15.80
CA PRO A 203 -3.79 23.51 14.81
C PRO A 203 -3.66 22.12 14.17
N GLU A 204 -2.42 21.71 13.84
CA GLU A 204 -2.12 20.44 13.17
C GLU A 204 -2.01 19.23 14.12
N ALA A 205 -2.11 19.45 15.45
CA ALA A 205 -2.07 18.37 16.43
C ALA A 205 -3.30 17.45 16.36
N VAL A 206 -4.36 17.90 15.68
CA VAL A 206 -5.56 17.09 15.44
C VAL A 206 -5.25 15.82 14.65
N VAL A 207 -4.28 15.84 13.73
CA VAL A 207 -3.95 14.69 12.87
C VAL A 207 -3.45 13.48 13.67
N PRO A 208 -2.38 13.57 14.48
CA PRO A 208 -1.91 12.42 15.27
C PRO A 208 -2.94 11.98 16.33
N ILE A 209 -3.66 12.92 16.97
CA ILE A 209 -4.69 12.59 17.97
C ILE A 209 -5.82 11.80 17.32
N ARG A 210 -6.36 12.30 16.20
CA ARG A 210 -7.42 11.64 15.43
C ARG A 210 -6.95 10.29 14.90
N THR A 211 -5.71 10.18 14.44
CA THR A 211 -5.13 8.91 13.97
C THR A 211 -5.19 7.84 15.07
N LEU A 212 -4.79 8.18 16.30
CA LEU A 212 -4.82 7.24 17.43
C LEU A 212 -6.25 6.87 17.85
N GLN A 213 -7.15 7.85 17.92
CA GLN A 213 -8.58 7.62 18.20
C GLN A 213 -9.23 6.70 17.15
N SER A 214 -8.91 6.91 15.88
CA SER A 214 -9.45 6.13 14.77
C SER A 214 -8.87 4.72 14.77
N LEU A 215 -7.56 4.58 15.02
CA LEU A 215 -6.88 3.29 15.11
C LEU A 215 -7.47 2.41 16.23
N ALA A 216 -7.78 2.99 17.39
CA ALA A 216 -8.43 2.26 18.49
C ALA A 216 -9.79 1.65 18.10
N ARG A 217 -10.38 2.06 16.98
CA ARG A 217 -11.65 1.55 16.47
C ARG A 217 -11.48 0.66 15.22
N ASN A 218 -10.27 0.22 14.90
CA ASN A 218 -10.06 -0.69 13.76
C ASN A 218 -10.81 -2.02 13.98
N PRO A 219 -11.51 -2.57 12.96
CA PRO A 219 -12.32 -3.78 13.13
C PRO A 219 -11.55 -5.02 13.62
N ASN A 220 -10.23 -5.10 13.35
CA ASN A 220 -9.38 -6.21 13.80
C ASN A 220 -9.17 -6.25 15.32
N PHE A 221 -9.52 -5.17 16.03
CA PHE A 221 -9.35 -5.08 17.49
C PHE A 221 -10.61 -5.42 18.29
N GLY A 222 -11.71 -5.75 17.62
CA GLY A 222 -12.91 -6.26 18.28
C GLY A 222 -13.67 -5.29 19.17
N GLY A 223 -13.29 -4.01 19.20
CA GLY A 223 -13.82 -3.03 20.15
C GLY A 223 -13.27 -3.18 21.58
N GLU A 224 -12.23 -4.00 21.78
CA GLU A 224 -11.67 -4.32 23.12
C GLU A 224 -10.28 -3.71 23.35
N VAL A 225 -9.99 -2.58 22.70
CA VAL A 225 -8.70 -1.89 22.81
C VAL A 225 -8.45 -1.39 24.25
N MET A 226 -7.21 -1.52 24.69
CA MET A 226 -6.74 -0.95 25.95
C MET A 226 -5.86 0.28 25.72
N VAL A 227 -5.84 1.20 26.67
CA VAL A 227 -4.89 2.32 26.72
C VAL A 227 -4.09 2.25 28.01
N VAL A 228 -2.77 2.30 27.90
CA VAL A 228 -1.87 2.41 29.04
C VAL A 228 -1.24 3.80 29.04
N GLY A 229 -1.53 4.56 30.09
CA GLY A 229 -0.99 5.91 30.29
C GLY A 229 -0.07 6.00 31.48
N LEU A 230 0.84 6.97 31.46
CA LEU A 230 1.73 7.19 32.60
C LEU A 230 0.96 7.85 33.75
N GLY A 231 0.17 8.89 33.45
CA GLY A 231 -0.63 9.68 34.40
C GLY A 231 -0.28 11.18 34.41
N CYS A 232 0.82 11.58 33.77
CA CYS A 232 1.30 12.98 33.76
C CYS A 232 1.45 13.58 32.35
N GLU A 233 1.08 12.84 31.31
CA GLU A 233 1.20 13.25 29.92
C GLU A 233 0.24 14.38 29.51
N LYS A 234 0.60 15.13 28.46
CA LYS A 234 -0.27 16.17 27.88
C LYS A 234 -1.45 15.56 27.14
N LEU A 235 -1.24 14.45 26.43
CA LEU A 235 -2.31 13.69 25.79
C LEU A 235 -2.95 12.76 26.81
N VAL A 236 -3.93 13.29 27.54
CA VAL A 236 -4.64 12.50 28.56
C VAL A 236 -5.27 11.25 27.94
N SER A 237 -5.05 10.08 28.56
CA SER A 237 -5.40 8.75 28.03
C SER A 237 -6.86 8.61 27.58
N GLU A 238 -7.81 9.22 28.30
CA GLU A 238 -9.25 9.21 27.96
C GLU A 238 -9.54 9.85 26.60
N ARG A 239 -8.68 10.75 26.12
CA ARG A 239 -8.85 11.33 24.77
C ARG A 239 -8.71 10.28 23.68
N LEU A 240 -8.03 9.17 23.92
CA LEU A 240 -7.88 8.09 22.94
C LEU A 240 -9.13 7.20 22.85
N LEU A 241 -9.93 7.14 23.91
CA LEU A 241 -11.18 6.39 24.00
C LEU A 241 -12.33 7.34 24.39
N PRO A 242 -12.75 8.27 23.53
CA PRO A 242 -13.74 9.29 23.91
C PRO A 242 -15.12 8.71 24.26
N ASP A 243 -15.40 7.47 23.87
CA ASP A 243 -16.69 6.80 24.09
C ASP A 243 -16.69 5.91 25.36
N SER A 244 -15.56 5.76 26.09
CA SER A 244 -15.44 4.84 27.25
C SER A 244 -16.08 5.35 28.56
N GLY A 245 -16.86 6.43 28.48
CA GLY A 245 -17.55 7.02 29.63
C GLY A 245 -16.61 7.63 30.68
N ALA A 246 -17.18 8.20 31.74
CA ALA A 246 -16.43 8.86 32.80
C ALA A 246 -15.61 7.90 33.70
N ALA A 247 -15.83 6.58 33.59
CA ALA A 247 -15.21 5.57 34.44
C ALA A 247 -13.82 5.11 33.97
N GLY A 248 -13.32 5.60 32.83
CA GLY A 248 -12.01 5.21 32.31
C GLY A 248 -11.94 3.73 31.94
N ASP A 249 -13.05 3.14 31.50
CA ASP A 249 -13.05 1.73 31.08
C ASP A 249 -12.05 1.53 29.94
N GLY A 250 -11.21 0.51 30.07
CA GLY A 250 -10.11 0.24 29.13
C GLY A 250 -8.83 1.07 29.33
N VAL A 251 -8.72 1.88 30.40
CA VAL A 251 -7.52 2.68 30.69
C VAL A 251 -6.77 2.14 31.93
N VAL A 252 -5.45 1.92 31.81
CA VAL A 252 -4.54 1.66 32.94
C VAL A 252 -3.60 2.85 33.11
N ARG A 253 -3.61 3.46 34.30
CA ARG A 253 -2.71 4.57 34.65
C ARG A 253 -1.57 4.06 35.53
N LEU A 254 -0.33 4.13 35.06
CA LEU A 254 0.81 3.56 35.78
C LEU A 254 1.07 4.28 37.11
N GLN A 255 0.93 5.61 37.18
CA GLN A 255 1.14 6.41 38.40
C GLN A 255 -0.08 6.49 39.33
N ASP A 256 -1.08 5.63 39.17
CA ASP A 256 -2.18 5.52 40.15
C ASP A 256 -1.61 5.15 41.55
N GLU A 257 -2.11 5.80 42.60
CA GLU A 257 -1.66 5.63 43.99
C GLU A 257 -1.78 4.18 44.49
N ARG A 258 -2.66 3.38 43.86
CA ARG A 258 -2.82 1.95 44.16
C ARG A 258 -1.61 1.10 43.77
N HIS A 259 -0.72 1.58 42.89
CA HIS A 259 0.41 0.82 42.42
C HIS A 259 1.65 1.04 43.30
N HIS A 260 2.10 -0.02 43.97
CA HIS A 260 3.33 -0.01 44.76
C HIS A 260 4.45 -0.77 44.03
N GLY A 261 5.21 -0.05 43.19
CA GLY A 261 6.34 -0.58 42.43
C GLY A 261 5.99 -1.06 41.02
N PHE A 262 7.02 -1.41 40.24
CA PHE A 262 6.88 -1.75 38.82
C PHE A 262 6.05 -3.03 38.57
N SER A 263 6.17 -4.04 39.45
CA SER A 263 5.38 -5.28 39.30
C SER A 263 3.88 -4.99 39.35
N ALA A 264 3.43 -4.18 40.33
CA ALA A 264 2.02 -3.82 40.47
C ALA A 264 1.47 -3.09 39.23
N MET A 265 2.29 -2.26 38.59
CA MET A 265 1.92 -1.61 37.32
C MET A 265 1.71 -2.63 36.20
N VAL A 266 2.64 -3.58 36.05
CA VAL A 266 2.56 -4.64 35.03
C VAL A 266 1.39 -5.58 35.30
N ASP A 267 1.17 -5.98 36.55
CA ASP A 267 0.08 -6.89 36.95
C ASP A 267 -1.30 -6.26 36.70
N SER A 268 -1.41 -4.94 36.83
CA SER A 268 -2.61 -4.16 36.46
C SER A 268 -2.92 -4.25 34.97
N ILE A 269 -1.88 -4.15 34.11
CA ILE A 269 -2.01 -4.34 32.65
C ILE A 269 -2.44 -5.78 32.34
N LEU A 270 -1.80 -6.78 32.95
CA LEU A 270 -2.13 -8.20 32.74
C LEU A 270 -3.57 -8.51 33.14
N THR A 271 -4.03 -7.99 34.28
CA THR A 271 -5.39 -8.20 34.78
C THR A 271 -6.43 -7.66 33.79
N MET A 272 -6.24 -6.45 33.28
CA MET A 272 -7.14 -5.89 32.27
C MET A 272 -7.03 -6.65 30.94
N ALA A 273 -5.82 -7.02 30.53
CA ALA A 273 -5.61 -7.80 29.31
C ALA A 273 -6.31 -9.16 29.38
N GLU A 274 -6.25 -9.86 30.50
CA GLU A 274 -6.96 -11.13 30.70
C GLU A 274 -8.47 -10.98 30.55
N ALA A 275 -9.05 -9.91 31.12
CA ALA A 275 -10.47 -9.62 30.98
C ALA A 275 -10.86 -9.37 29.50
N ARG A 276 -10.07 -8.57 28.77
CA ARG A 276 -10.31 -8.27 27.35
C ARG A 276 -10.09 -9.50 26.46
N LEU A 277 -9.07 -10.32 26.73
CA LEU A 277 -8.82 -11.58 26.06
C LEU A 277 -9.99 -12.56 26.26
N ALA A 278 -10.60 -12.61 27.45
CA ALA A 278 -11.77 -13.43 27.70
C ALA A 278 -12.99 -13.00 26.85
N VAL A 279 -13.11 -11.71 26.53
CA VAL A 279 -14.14 -11.22 25.60
C VAL A 279 -13.81 -11.61 24.17
N LEU A 280 -12.60 -11.28 23.70
CA LEU A 280 -12.16 -11.58 22.34
C LEU A 280 -12.20 -13.08 22.04
N ASN A 281 -11.89 -13.93 23.02
CA ASN A 281 -11.89 -15.38 22.85
C ASN A 281 -13.29 -15.99 22.63
N ARG A 282 -14.37 -15.26 22.94
CA ARG A 282 -15.74 -15.71 22.62
C ARG A 282 -16.08 -15.54 21.14
N ARG A 283 -15.28 -14.78 20.39
CA ARG A 283 -15.48 -14.53 18.97
C ARG A 283 -14.95 -15.71 18.17
N THR A 284 -15.70 -16.13 17.17
CA THR A 284 -15.26 -17.08 16.14
C THR A 284 -15.47 -16.43 14.78
N ARG A 285 -14.80 -16.94 13.75
CA ARG A 285 -15.08 -16.50 12.39
C ARG A 285 -16.50 -16.92 11.99
N GLU A 286 -17.15 -16.06 11.21
CA GLU A 286 -18.46 -16.26 10.62
C GLU A 286 -18.37 -15.94 9.13
N THR A 287 -19.15 -16.66 8.31
CA THR A 287 -19.28 -16.34 6.89
C THR A 287 -19.91 -14.95 6.74
N CYS A 288 -19.12 -14.01 6.24
CA CYS A 288 -19.50 -12.62 5.99
C CYS A 288 -19.47 -12.33 4.49
N PRO A 289 -20.38 -11.48 3.98
CA PRO A 289 -20.32 -11.07 2.57
C PRO A 289 -19.04 -10.25 2.32
N ALA A 290 -18.47 -10.40 1.12
CA ALA A 290 -17.27 -9.65 0.73
C ALA A 290 -17.47 -8.12 0.80
N SER A 291 -18.72 -7.63 0.79
CA SER A 291 -19.09 -6.22 1.01
C SER A 291 -18.59 -5.65 2.34
N GLU A 292 -18.29 -6.48 3.34
CA GLU A 292 -17.75 -6.03 4.62
C GLU A 292 -16.23 -5.82 4.63
N LEU A 293 -15.52 -6.19 3.57
CA LEU A 293 -14.09 -5.95 3.47
C LEU A 293 -13.78 -4.47 3.30
N VAL A 294 -12.68 -4.07 3.94
CA VAL A 294 -12.04 -2.76 3.79
C VAL A 294 -10.58 -3.01 3.45
N VAL A 295 -10.19 -2.81 2.19
CA VAL A 295 -8.87 -3.19 1.66
C VAL A 295 -8.06 -1.93 1.34
N GLY A 296 -6.85 -1.83 1.90
CA GLY A 296 -5.89 -0.79 1.55
C GLY A 296 -4.97 -1.21 0.41
N LEU A 297 -4.68 -0.30 -0.51
CA LEU A 297 -3.72 -0.46 -1.60
C LEU A 297 -2.58 0.53 -1.43
N GLN A 298 -1.35 0.05 -1.60
CA GLN A 298 -0.15 0.87 -1.47
C GLN A 298 0.98 0.37 -2.39
N CYS A 299 1.84 1.29 -2.83
CA CYS A 299 3.10 0.97 -3.51
C CYS A 299 4.27 1.04 -2.52
N GLY A 300 5.31 0.24 -2.74
CA GLY A 300 6.56 0.35 -2.01
C GLY A 300 7.73 0.77 -2.89
N GLY A 301 8.65 -0.17 -3.09
CA GLY A 301 9.79 -0.01 -3.99
C GLY A 301 9.37 -0.04 -5.47
N SER A 302 8.67 0.98 -5.95
CA SER A 302 8.17 1.04 -7.33
C SER A 302 9.29 0.92 -8.37
N ASP A 303 8.98 0.30 -9.50
CA ASP A 303 9.83 0.25 -10.68
C ASP A 303 8.99 0.56 -11.93
N ALA A 304 9.60 0.56 -13.11
CA ALA A 304 8.89 0.84 -14.36
C ALA A 304 7.81 -0.20 -14.69
N PHE A 305 7.87 -1.39 -14.07
CA PHE A 305 6.90 -2.46 -14.23
C PHE A 305 5.67 -2.27 -13.34
N SER A 306 5.80 -1.56 -12.21
CA SER A 306 4.68 -1.26 -11.29
C SER A 306 3.42 -0.81 -12.04
N GLY A 307 3.53 0.17 -12.92
CA GLY A 307 2.40 0.73 -13.67
C GLY A 307 1.90 -0.10 -14.85
N VAL A 308 2.54 -1.24 -15.17
CA VAL A 308 2.15 -2.08 -16.32
C VAL A 308 1.83 -3.54 -15.95
N THR A 309 2.18 -3.96 -14.74
CA THR A 309 1.87 -5.30 -14.21
C THR A 309 1.03 -5.22 -12.94
N ALA A 310 1.67 -5.00 -11.79
CA ALA A 310 1.05 -5.11 -10.47
C ALA A 310 -0.06 -4.08 -10.28
N ASN A 311 0.18 -2.78 -10.56
CA ASN A 311 -0.82 -1.75 -10.29
C ASN A 311 -2.09 -1.91 -11.13
N PRO A 312 -2.02 -2.23 -12.45
CA PRO A 312 -3.22 -2.60 -13.20
C PRO A 312 -3.97 -3.82 -12.63
N ALA A 313 -3.27 -4.88 -12.21
CA ALA A 313 -3.91 -6.05 -11.59
C ALA A 313 -4.58 -5.70 -10.25
N LEU A 314 -3.94 -4.85 -9.44
CA LEU A 314 -4.52 -4.27 -8.22
C LEU A 314 -5.77 -3.46 -8.53
N GLY A 315 -5.74 -2.63 -9.58
CA GLY A 315 -6.88 -1.85 -10.03
C GLY A 315 -8.05 -2.71 -10.49
N PHE A 316 -7.78 -3.80 -11.21
CA PHE A 316 -8.80 -4.77 -11.59
C PHE A 316 -9.43 -5.45 -10.36
N ALA A 317 -8.61 -5.92 -9.42
CA ALA A 317 -9.09 -6.50 -8.16
C ALA A 317 -9.89 -5.47 -7.31
N ALA A 318 -9.49 -4.19 -7.34
CA ALA A 318 -10.22 -3.10 -6.70
C ALA A 318 -11.63 -2.96 -7.29
N ASP A 319 -11.76 -2.96 -8.61
CA ASP A 319 -13.07 -2.90 -9.29
C ASP A 319 -13.94 -4.12 -8.94
N LEU A 320 -13.36 -5.33 -8.83
CA LEU A 320 -14.09 -6.52 -8.37
C LEU A 320 -14.62 -6.37 -6.93
N LEU A 321 -13.79 -5.85 -6.03
CA LEU A 321 -14.19 -5.59 -4.63
C LEU A 321 -15.29 -4.51 -4.55
N VAL A 322 -15.17 -3.43 -5.32
CA VAL A 322 -16.20 -2.39 -5.41
C VAL A 322 -17.52 -2.97 -5.93
N ARG A 323 -17.48 -3.86 -6.93
CA ARG A 323 -18.66 -4.57 -7.45
C ARG A 323 -19.30 -5.51 -6.42
N CYS A 324 -18.53 -6.02 -5.44
CA CYS A 324 -19.05 -6.76 -4.29
C CYS A 324 -19.64 -5.85 -3.21
N GLY A 325 -19.56 -4.52 -3.36
CA GLY A 325 -19.99 -3.54 -2.34
C GLY A 325 -18.97 -3.31 -1.23
N ALA A 326 -17.73 -3.76 -1.40
CA ALA A 326 -16.64 -3.55 -0.44
C ALA A 326 -16.11 -2.11 -0.49
N THR A 327 -15.23 -1.78 0.46
CA THR A 327 -14.47 -0.53 0.46
C THR A 327 -13.03 -0.79 0.05
N VAL A 328 -12.51 -0.03 -0.91
CA VAL A 328 -11.10 -0.09 -1.33
C VAL A 328 -10.47 1.28 -1.18
N MET A 329 -9.32 1.36 -0.51
CA MET A 329 -8.58 2.59 -0.30
C MET A 329 -7.32 2.63 -1.14
N PHE A 330 -7.08 3.75 -1.81
CA PHE A 330 -5.76 4.11 -2.33
C PHE A 330 -5.37 5.47 -1.79
N SER A 331 -4.06 5.72 -1.67
CA SER A 331 -3.54 6.80 -0.83
C SER A 331 -2.37 7.56 -1.49
N GLU A 332 -1.31 7.85 -0.75
CA GLU A 332 -0.01 8.31 -1.28
C GLU A 332 -0.12 9.58 -2.12
N VAL A 333 -0.46 10.71 -1.48
CA VAL A 333 -0.66 12.01 -2.14
C VAL A 333 0.51 12.36 -3.07
N THR A 334 1.75 12.23 -2.58
CA THR A 334 2.96 12.46 -3.38
C THR A 334 3.01 11.61 -4.65
N GLU A 335 2.47 10.39 -4.63
CA GLU A 335 2.47 9.48 -5.78
C GLU A 335 1.32 9.68 -6.74
N VAL A 336 0.28 10.45 -6.40
CA VAL A 336 -0.84 10.69 -7.33
C VAL A 336 -0.97 12.16 -7.72
N ARG A 337 -0.26 13.06 -7.03
CA ARG A 337 -0.39 14.52 -7.16
C ARG A 337 -0.24 15.01 -8.60
N ASP A 338 0.68 14.45 -9.36
CA ASP A 338 0.94 14.89 -10.74
C ASP A 338 0.01 14.22 -11.77
N ALA A 339 -0.70 13.17 -11.37
CA ALA A 339 -1.75 12.50 -12.15
C ALA A 339 -3.17 12.84 -11.65
N ILE A 340 -3.32 13.87 -10.79
CA ILE A 340 -4.61 14.26 -10.20
C ILE A 340 -5.68 14.59 -11.24
N HIS A 341 -5.27 15.12 -12.39
CA HIS A 341 -6.12 15.44 -13.53
C HIS A 341 -6.80 14.20 -14.16
N LEU A 342 -6.34 12.99 -13.85
CA LEU A 342 -6.98 11.74 -14.23
C LEU A 342 -7.94 11.20 -13.15
N LEU A 343 -7.83 11.70 -11.91
CA LEU A 343 -8.65 11.26 -10.78
C LEU A 343 -9.87 12.16 -10.57
N THR A 344 -9.72 13.49 -10.61
CA THR A 344 -10.86 14.42 -10.40
C THR A 344 -12.02 14.25 -11.39
N PRO A 345 -11.81 13.86 -12.67
CA PRO A 345 -12.92 13.55 -13.57
C PRO A 345 -13.72 12.31 -13.16
N ARG A 346 -13.09 11.36 -12.46
CA ARG A 346 -13.68 10.08 -12.01
C ARG A 346 -14.37 10.19 -10.64
N ALA A 347 -14.30 11.34 -9.99
CA ALA A 347 -15.01 11.57 -8.74
C ALA A 347 -16.52 11.40 -8.95
N LYS A 348 -17.21 10.72 -8.03
CA LYS A 348 -18.66 10.47 -8.09
C LYS A 348 -19.49 11.76 -8.15
N SER A 349 -18.97 12.85 -7.60
CA SER A 349 -19.60 14.17 -7.62
C SER A 349 -18.55 15.29 -7.56
N PRO A 350 -18.92 16.54 -7.91
CA PRO A 350 -18.04 17.69 -7.79
C PRO A 350 -17.50 17.92 -6.37
N GLU A 351 -18.28 17.59 -5.33
CA GLU A 351 -17.84 17.70 -3.93
C GLU A 351 -16.70 16.73 -3.62
N VAL A 352 -16.77 15.50 -4.15
CA VAL A 352 -15.70 14.51 -4.01
C VAL A 352 -14.45 14.96 -4.80
N ALA A 353 -14.63 15.55 -5.99
CA ALA A 353 -13.54 16.13 -6.76
C ALA A 353 -12.87 17.30 -6.01
N ALA A 354 -13.67 18.19 -5.42
CA ALA A 354 -13.17 19.31 -4.63
C ALA A 354 -12.43 18.82 -3.37
N ALA A 355 -12.89 17.73 -2.75
CA ALA A 355 -12.18 17.11 -1.64
C ALA A 355 -10.82 16.54 -2.06
N LEU A 356 -10.71 15.89 -3.23
CA LEU A 356 -9.42 15.48 -3.78
C LEU A 356 -8.47 16.67 -3.93
N VAL A 357 -8.96 17.75 -4.56
CA VAL A 357 -8.18 18.99 -4.76
C VAL A 357 -7.73 19.60 -3.43
N ARG A 358 -8.61 19.61 -2.42
CA ARG A 358 -8.31 20.11 -1.07
C ARG A 358 -7.14 19.34 -0.45
N GLU A 359 -7.16 18.02 -0.48
CA GLU A 359 -6.09 17.20 0.11
C GLU A 359 -4.76 17.36 -0.66
N MET A 360 -4.80 17.53 -1.99
CA MET A 360 -3.60 17.87 -2.78
C MET A 360 -3.02 19.23 -2.37
N ALA A 361 -3.86 20.25 -2.27
CA ALA A 361 -3.44 21.60 -1.90
C ALA A 361 -2.89 21.66 -0.46
N TRP A 362 -3.54 20.97 0.48
CA TRP A 362 -3.09 20.86 1.86
C TRP A 362 -1.71 20.21 1.95
N TYR A 363 -1.48 19.13 1.19
CA TYR A 363 -0.19 18.44 1.20
C TYR A 363 0.92 19.24 0.49
N ASP A 364 0.59 19.96 -0.59
CA ASP A 364 1.52 20.89 -1.24
C ASP A 364 1.97 21.99 -0.25
N ALA A 365 1.02 22.55 0.53
CA ALA A 365 1.32 23.55 1.56
C ALA A 365 2.16 22.97 2.71
N TYR A 366 1.89 21.72 3.12
CA TYR A 366 2.69 21.01 4.12
C TYR A 366 4.16 20.85 3.68
N LEU A 367 4.40 20.40 2.44
CA LEU A 367 5.75 20.27 1.89
C LEU A 367 6.45 21.62 1.76
N ALA A 368 5.75 22.65 1.27
CA ALA A 368 6.31 24.00 1.14
C ALA A 368 6.76 24.57 2.50
N LYS A 369 5.98 24.37 3.56
CA LYS A 369 6.35 24.78 4.92
C LYS A 369 7.59 24.05 5.45
N GLY A 370 7.79 22.81 5.03
CA GLY A 370 8.97 22.01 5.36
C GLY A 370 10.15 22.21 4.40
N GLU A 371 10.06 23.17 3.47
CA GLU A 371 11.06 23.41 2.42
C GLU A 371 11.40 22.15 1.60
N ALA A 372 10.40 21.28 1.40
CA ALA A 372 10.49 20.04 0.66
C ALA A 372 9.76 20.10 -0.68
N ASP A 373 10.23 19.32 -1.66
CA ASP A 373 9.57 19.15 -2.96
C ASP A 373 9.23 17.67 -3.19
N ARG A 374 8.03 17.41 -3.71
CA ARG A 374 7.59 16.09 -4.16
C ARG A 374 8.51 15.45 -5.21
N ARG A 375 9.26 16.26 -5.98
CA ARG A 375 10.25 15.77 -6.98
C ARG A 375 11.39 14.95 -6.35
N ALA A 376 11.55 14.99 -5.02
CA ALA A 376 12.44 14.07 -4.31
C ALA A 376 12.00 12.60 -4.45
N ASN A 377 10.74 12.37 -4.79
CA ASN A 377 10.22 11.11 -5.33
C ASN A 377 10.18 11.25 -6.86
N PRO A 378 10.68 10.32 -7.70
CA PRO A 378 11.16 8.97 -7.40
C PRO A 378 12.50 8.91 -6.64
N SER A 379 12.63 7.91 -5.75
CA SER A 379 13.90 7.60 -5.07
C SER A 379 14.97 7.09 -6.05
N PRO A 380 16.28 7.11 -5.68
CA PRO A 380 17.34 6.54 -6.53
C PRO A 380 17.08 5.08 -6.95
N GLY A 381 16.44 4.29 -6.07
CA GLY A 381 16.05 2.91 -6.36
C GLY A 381 14.96 2.80 -7.45
N ASN A 382 14.03 3.75 -7.49
CA ASN A 382 12.97 3.82 -8.50
C ASN A 382 13.54 4.27 -9.86
N LYS A 383 14.45 5.25 -9.86
CA LYS A 383 15.15 5.73 -11.06
C LYS A 383 15.98 4.64 -11.71
N LYS A 384 16.75 3.90 -10.90
CA LYS A 384 17.46 2.68 -11.36
C LYS A 384 16.49 1.64 -11.94
N GLY A 385 15.28 1.56 -11.40
CA GLY A 385 14.19 0.71 -11.88
C GLY A 385 13.44 1.22 -13.12
N GLY A 386 13.88 2.31 -13.77
CA GLY A 386 13.36 2.78 -15.06
C GLY A 386 12.28 3.87 -14.98
N LEU A 387 12.02 4.46 -13.81
CA LEU A 387 11.13 5.61 -13.65
C LEU A 387 11.93 6.92 -13.75
N ASN A 388 11.74 7.68 -14.83
CA ASN A 388 12.55 8.88 -15.08
C ASN A 388 12.17 10.04 -14.16
N ASN A 389 10.88 10.19 -13.85
CA ASN A 389 10.39 11.31 -13.05
C ASN A 389 9.09 10.98 -12.30
N ILE A 390 8.63 11.96 -11.53
CA ILE A 390 7.45 11.85 -10.67
C ILE A 390 6.13 11.74 -11.45
N VAL A 391 6.04 12.37 -12.63
CA VAL A 391 4.83 12.34 -13.47
C VAL A 391 4.61 10.94 -14.00
N GLU A 392 5.66 10.31 -14.53
CA GLU A 392 5.63 8.92 -14.98
C GLU A 392 5.26 7.96 -13.84
N LYS A 393 5.87 8.15 -12.66
CA LYS A 393 5.53 7.38 -11.46
C LYS A 393 4.06 7.57 -11.10
N ALA A 394 3.55 8.79 -11.17
CA ALA A 394 2.18 9.09 -10.78
C ALA A 394 1.14 8.43 -11.69
N LEU A 395 1.38 8.42 -13.00
CA LEU A 395 0.52 7.71 -13.96
C LEU A 395 0.47 6.19 -13.68
N GLY A 396 1.62 5.59 -13.35
CA GLY A 396 1.65 4.19 -12.92
C GLY A 396 0.97 3.95 -11.57
N SER A 397 1.09 4.88 -10.63
CA SER A 397 0.52 4.77 -9.29
C SER A 397 -1.00 4.98 -9.25
N VAL A 398 -1.61 5.73 -10.17
CA VAL A 398 -3.07 5.84 -10.27
C VAL A 398 -3.73 4.58 -10.83
N ALA A 399 -3.00 3.73 -11.55
CA ALA A 399 -3.55 2.48 -12.10
C ALA A 399 -4.10 1.52 -11.03
N LYS A 400 -3.56 1.57 -9.80
CA LYS A 400 -4.06 0.77 -8.65
C LYS A 400 -5.47 1.15 -8.22
N SER A 401 -5.96 2.32 -8.62
CA SER A 401 -7.33 2.76 -8.33
C SER A 401 -8.37 2.15 -9.27
N GLY A 402 -7.97 1.31 -10.24
CA GLY A 402 -8.88 0.70 -11.19
C GLY A 402 -9.61 1.73 -12.04
N THR A 403 -10.84 1.40 -12.41
CA THR A 403 -11.71 2.23 -13.27
C THR A 403 -12.95 2.75 -12.56
N SER A 404 -13.27 2.24 -11.36
CA SER A 404 -14.43 2.66 -10.56
C SER A 404 -14.42 4.16 -10.22
N ALA A 405 -15.62 4.70 -9.97
CA ALA A 405 -15.80 6.07 -9.51
C ALA A 405 -15.25 6.25 -8.09
N ILE A 406 -14.52 7.33 -7.86
CA ILE A 406 -14.04 7.68 -6.52
C ILE A 406 -15.25 8.18 -5.72
N SER A 407 -15.62 7.43 -4.69
CA SER A 407 -16.85 7.62 -3.92
C SER A 407 -16.67 8.55 -2.71
N GLY A 408 -15.44 8.71 -2.22
CA GLY A 408 -15.14 9.54 -1.06
C GLY A 408 -13.65 9.86 -0.92
N VAL A 409 -13.34 10.83 -0.07
CA VAL A 409 -11.98 11.30 0.24
C VAL A 409 -11.83 11.46 1.74
N LEU A 410 -10.75 10.93 2.30
CA LEU A 410 -10.43 11.03 3.73
C LEU A 410 -9.18 11.89 3.92
N ALA A 411 -9.24 12.82 4.87
CA ALA A 411 -8.06 13.51 5.36
C ALA A 411 -7.23 12.58 6.28
N PRO A 412 -5.94 12.88 6.54
CA PRO A 412 -5.09 12.02 7.36
C PRO A 412 -5.69 11.68 8.74
N GLY A 413 -5.91 10.38 8.98
CA GLY A 413 -6.42 9.83 10.25
C GLY A 413 -7.94 9.73 10.36
N GLU A 414 -8.70 10.16 9.35
CA GLU A 414 -10.16 9.99 9.33
C GLU A 414 -10.58 8.55 9.05
N ARG A 415 -11.69 8.12 9.65
CA ARG A 415 -12.28 6.79 9.38
C ARG A 415 -13.19 6.83 8.17
N VAL A 416 -13.17 5.75 7.40
CA VAL A 416 -14.09 5.58 6.28
C VAL A 416 -15.52 5.35 6.77
N ARG A 417 -16.48 5.92 6.04
CA ARG A 417 -17.93 5.68 6.26
C ARG A 417 -18.63 5.22 4.99
N GLU A 418 -18.16 5.65 3.83
CA GLU A 418 -18.71 5.23 2.54
C GLU A 418 -18.13 3.88 2.06
N LYS A 419 -18.93 3.15 1.27
CA LYS A 419 -18.47 1.98 0.50
C LYS A 419 -17.98 2.43 -0.90
N GLY A 420 -17.24 1.56 -1.58
CA GLY A 420 -16.67 1.82 -2.91
C GLY A 420 -15.20 2.20 -2.87
N LEU A 421 -14.74 2.87 -3.95
CA LEU A 421 -13.35 3.32 -4.07
C LEU A 421 -13.15 4.65 -3.34
N ILE A 422 -12.24 4.67 -2.37
CA ILE A 422 -11.98 5.81 -1.49
C ILE A 422 -10.54 6.28 -1.66
N PHE A 423 -10.33 7.58 -1.77
CA PHE A 423 -9.00 8.17 -1.68
C PHE A 423 -8.69 8.56 -0.23
N ALA A 424 -7.79 7.86 0.44
CA ALA A 424 -7.36 8.22 1.79
C ALA A 424 -6.03 8.98 1.72
N ALA A 425 -6.03 10.28 1.99
CA ALA A 425 -4.84 11.12 1.85
C ALA A 425 -3.79 10.75 2.90
N THR A 426 -2.64 10.28 2.44
CA THR A 426 -1.48 9.94 3.27
C THR A 426 -0.18 10.41 2.61
N PRO A 427 0.90 10.59 3.38
CA PRO A 427 2.26 10.51 2.85
C PRO A 427 2.52 9.19 2.11
N ALA A 428 3.44 9.21 1.15
CA ALA A 428 3.87 8.03 0.41
C ALA A 428 4.88 7.14 1.19
N SER A 429 5.35 7.57 2.36
CA SER A 429 6.23 6.75 3.20
C SER A 429 5.51 5.49 3.65
N ASP A 430 6.12 4.32 3.42
CA ASP A 430 5.42 3.04 3.52
C ASP A 430 4.74 2.83 4.88
N PHE A 431 5.47 3.11 5.95
CA PHE A 431 5.01 2.89 7.33
C PHE A 431 3.97 3.92 7.76
N VAL A 432 4.10 5.16 7.28
CA VAL A 432 3.14 6.23 7.58
C VAL A 432 1.82 5.98 6.84
N CYS A 433 1.89 5.56 5.58
CA CYS A 433 0.73 5.19 4.78
C CYS A 433 -0.03 4.02 5.42
N GLY A 434 0.67 2.92 5.74
CA GLY A 434 0.06 1.77 6.42
C GLY A 434 -0.60 2.14 7.76
N THR A 435 0.07 2.97 8.56
CA THR A 435 -0.49 3.47 9.85
C THR A 435 -1.77 4.27 9.64
N LEU A 436 -1.80 5.19 8.67
CA LEU A 436 -2.99 6.00 8.39
C LEU A 436 -4.11 5.20 7.74
N GLN A 437 -3.80 4.21 6.89
CA GLN A 437 -4.81 3.29 6.35
C GLN A 437 -5.42 2.41 7.46
N LEU A 438 -4.60 1.91 8.39
CA LEU A 438 -5.08 1.18 9.57
C LEU A 438 -6.01 2.05 10.42
N ALA A 439 -5.64 3.31 10.65
CA ALA A 439 -6.50 4.27 11.32
C ALA A 439 -7.79 4.53 10.54
N SER A 440 -7.72 4.56 9.21
CA SER A 440 -8.89 4.73 8.34
C SER A 440 -9.85 3.53 8.37
N GLY A 441 -9.38 2.38 8.85
CA GLY A 441 -10.19 1.19 9.11
C GLY A 441 -9.94 0.02 8.16
N ILE A 442 -8.81 0.00 7.42
CA ILE A 442 -8.48 -1.19 6.63
C ILE A 442 -8.37 -2.42 7.53
N THR A 443 -8.80 -3.55 7.01
CA THR A 443 -8.69 -4.85 7.67
C THR A 443 -7.68 -5.75 6.98
N LEU A 444 -7.27 -5.41 5.76
CA LEU A 444 -6.24 -6.10 4.96
C LEU A 444 -5.56 -5.06 4.07
N GLN A 445 -4.27 -5.26 3.79
CA GLN A 445 -3.52 -4.43 2.85
C GLN A 445 -2.94 -5.26 1.69
N VAL A 446 -2.95 -4.70 0.50
CA VAL A 446 -2.20 -5.19 -0.67
C VAL A 446 -1.11 -4.19 -1.00
N PHE A 447 0.12 -4.69 -1.06
CA PHE A 447 1.33 -3.90 -1.23
C PHE A 447 2.07 -4.34 -2.49
N SER A 448 2.13 -3.49 -3.51
CA SER A 448 2.88 -3.78 -4.74
C SER A 448 4.34 -3.34 -4.61
N THR A 449 5.28 -4.12 -5.15
CA THR A 449 6.71 -3.80 -5.03
C THR A 449 7.56 -4.35 -6.17
N GLY A 450 8.50 -3.54 -6.63
CA GLY A 450 9.61 -3.94 -7.51
C GLY A 450 10.88 -4.33 -6.77
N ARG A 451 10.84 -4.37 -5.43
CA ARG A 451 11.97 -4.69 -4.54
C ARG A 451 11.56 -5.70 -3.46
N GLY A 452 12.51 -6.52 -3.00
CA GLY A 452 12.30 -7.47 -1.90
C GLY A 452 12.26 -6.77 -0.54
N THR A 453 11.16 -6.07 -0.25
CA THR A 453 10.98 -5.34 1.02
C THR A 453 10.40 -6.26 2.10
N PRO A 454 10.90 -6.21 3.35
CA PRO A 454 10.34 -6.94 4.48
C PRO A 454 9.18 -6.18 5.17
N TYR A 455 8.50 -5.28 4.46
CA TYR A 455 7.37 -4.51 5.01
C TYR A 455 6.22 -5.41 5.48
N GLY A 456 5.67 -5.10 6.66
CA GLY A 456 4.44 -5.71 7.14
C GLY A 456 3.87 -5.02 8.39
N LEU A 457 2.62 -5.36 8.70
CA LEU A 457 1.83 -4.80 9.79
C LEU A 457 1.38 -5.94 10.71
N SER A 458 1.50 -5.77 12.03
CA SER A 458 0.95 -6.77 12.96
C SER A 458 -0.57 -6.68 13.05
N GLN A 459 -1.13 -5.47 12.85
CA GLN A 459 -2.55 -5.15 13.04
C GLN A 459 -3.45 -5.66 11.91
N ALA A 460 -2.90 -5.89 10.71
CA ALA A 460 -3.63 -6.39 9.54
C ALA A 460 -2.70 -7.22 8.65
N PRO A 461 -3.20 -8.25 7.94
CA PRO A 461 -2.38 -9.02 7.02
C PRO A 461 -1.99 -8.18 5.79
N VAL A 462 -0.77 -8.36 5.30
CA VAL A 462 -0.21 -7.63 4.16
C VAL A 462 0.17 -8.58 3.02
N ILE A 463 -0.60 -8.57 1.93
CA ILE A 463 -0.31 -9.33 0.71
C ILE A 463 0.72 -8.55 -0.11
N LYS A 464 1.87 -9.15 -0.40
CA LYS A 464 2.94 -8.56 -1.22
C LYS A 464 2.88 -9.07 -2.66
N VAL A 465 2.73 -8.14 -3.61
CA VAL A 465 2.61 -8.43 -5.05
C VAL A 465 3.86 -7.95 -5.78
N ALA A 466 4.59 -8.86 -6.41
CA ALA A 466 5.79 -8.53 -7.18
C ALA A 466 5.43 -7.98 -8.57
N THR A 467 6.19 -6.98 -9.03
CA THR A 467 6.02 -6.40 -10.38
C THR A 467 6.64 -7.23 -11.50
N ARG A 468 7.53 -8.17 -11.14
CA ARG A 468 8.35 -8.98 -12.06
C ARG A 468 8.54 -10.40 -11.52
N THR A 469 8.56 -11.38 -12.43
CA THR A 469 8.69 -12.80 -12.09
C THR A 469 10.05 -13.09 -11.46
N GLU A 470 11.12 -12.47 -11.93
CA GLU A 470 12.47 -12.64 -11.36
C GLU A 470 12.56 -12.12 -9.92
N LEU A 471 11.71 -11.15 -9.55
CA LEU A 471 11.61 -10.67 -8.16
C LEU A 471 10.86 -11.70 -7.29
N ALA A 472 9.75 -12.24 -7.80
CA ALA A 472 8.97 -13.26 -7.11
C ALA A 472 9.79 -14.53 -6.87
N GLU A 473 10.57 -14.97 -7.87
CA GLU A 473 11.45 -16.14 -7.75
C GLU A 473 12.61 -15.91 -6.77
N ARG A 474 13.22 -14.71 -6.80
CA ARG A 474 14.32 -14.36 -5.90
C ARG A 474 13.88 -14.27 -4.45
N TRP A 475 12.66 -13.78 -4.19
CA TRP A 475 12.11 -13.54 -2.86
C TRP A 475 10.82 -14.36 -2.66
N ALA A 476 10.87 -15.65 -2.99
CA ALA A 476 9.72 -16.55 -2.95
C ALA A 476 9.11 -16.73 -1.53
N ASP A 477 9.85 -16.35 -0.50
CA ASP A 477 9.47 -16.32 0.91
C ASP A 477 9.10 -14.93 1.43
N LEU A 478 9.00 -13.92 0.56
CA LEU A 478 8.45 -12.59 0.88
C LEU A 478 7.26 -12.22 -0.01
N ILE A 479 7.25 -12.69 -1.26
CA ILE A 479 6.24 -12.36 -2.26
C ILE A 479 5.09 -13.37 -2.21
N ASP A 480 3.87 -12.85 -2.11
CA ASP A 480 2.65 -13.64 -2.01
C ASP A 480 1.99 -13.88 -3.40
N LEU A 481 2.24 -13.01 -4.39
CA LEU A 481 1.71 -13.09 -5.75
C LEU A 481 2.69 -12.53 -6.79
N ASP A 482 2.85 -13.24 -7.92
CA ASP A 482 3.64 -12.78 -9.07
C ASP A 482 2.76 -12.17 -10.17
N ALA A 483 2.84 -10.84 -10.33
CA ALA A 483 2.22 -10.11 -11.44
C ALA A 483 3.15 -9.95 -12.66
N GLY A 484 4.43 -10.33 -12.56
CA GLY A 484 5.40 -10.27 -13.65
C GLY A 484 5.03 -11.11 -14.87
N ARG A 485 4.21 -12.15 -14.69
CA ARG A 485 3.60 -12.93 -15.78
C ARG A 485 2.83 -12.09 -16.79
N ILE A 486 2.34 -10.91 -16.40
CA ILE A 486 1.71 -9.95 -17.31
C ILE A 486 2.74 -9.42 -18.32
N ALA A 487 3.95 -9.07 -17.85
CA ALA A 487 4.97 -8.51 -18.72
C ALA A 487 5.46 -9.52 -19.78
N THR A 488 5.49 -10.80 -19.42
CA THR A 488 5.87 -11.89 -20.33
C THR A 488 4.70 -12.40 -21.17
N GLY A 489 3.50 -11.85 -21.04
CA GLY A 489 2.29 -12.31 -21.73
C GLY A 489 1.86 -13.73 -21.33
N ALA A 490 2.38 -14.27 -20.23
CA ALA A 490 1.99 -15.57 -19.68
C ALA A 490 0.66 -15.49 -18.90
N ALA A 491 0.23 -14.30 -18.53
CA ALA A 491 -1.08 -14.01 -17.98
C ALA A 491 -1.55 -12.62 -18.41
N THR A 492 -2.86 -12.39 -18.39
CA THR A 492 -3.51 -11.10 -18.59
C THR A 492 -3.66 -10.34 -17.28
N ILE A 493 -4.00 -9.06 -17.35
CA ILE A 493 -4.29 -8.23 -16.16
C ILE A 493 -5.50 -8.80 -15.42
N GLU A 494 -6.52 -9.25 -16.16
CA GLU A 494 -7.77 -9.81 -15.66
C GLU A 494 -7.52 -11.12 -14.90
N GLU A 495 -6.70 -12.02 -15.44
CA GLU A 495 -6.36 -13.29 -14.79
C GLU A 495 -5.63 -13.08 -13.46
N VAL A 496 -4.61 -12.22 -13.44
CA VAL A 496 -3.87 -11.90 -12.20
C VAL A 496 -4.76 -11.11 -11.22
N GLY A 497 -5.65 -10.25 -11.73
CA GLY A 497 -6.61 -9.51 -10.91
C GLY A 497 -7.64 -10.41 -10.22
N TRP A 498 -8.16 -11.43 -10.92
CA TRP A 498 -9.01 -12.47 -10.30
C TRP A 498 -8.24 -13.32 -9.29
N GLU A 499 -7.00 -13.69 -9.60
CA GLU A 499 -6.15 -14.43 -8.67
C GLU A 499 -5.92 -13.63 -7.37
N LEU A 500 -5.61 -12.34 -7.49
CA LEU A 500 -5.47 -11.43 -6.36
C LEU A 500 -6.77 -11.30 -5.57
N PHE A 501 -7.93 -11.15 -6.24
CA PHE A 501 -9.23 -11.08 -5.58
C PHE A 501 -9.50 -12.32 -4.72
N HIS A 502 -9.26 -13.53 -5.25
CA HIS A 502 -9.41 -14.76 -4.48
C HIS A 502 -8.39 -14.88 -3.33
N LEU A 503 -7.14 -14.45 -3.57
CA LEU A 503 -6.12 -14.42 -2.51
C LEU A 503 -6.52 -13.48 -1.36
N ILE A 504 -7.11 -12.32 -1.66
CA ILE A 504 -7.66 -11.40 -0.65
C ILE A 504 -8.72 -12.10 0.20
N LEU A 505 -9.69 -12.78 -0.42
CA LEU A 505 -10.73 -13.52 0.31
C LEU A 505 -10.14 -14.65 1.17
N ASP A 506 -9.16 -15.39 0.66
CA ASP A 506 -8.49 -16.46 1.39
C ASP A 506 -7.70 -15.95 2.59
N VAL A 507 -6.99 -14.83 2.44
CA VAL A 507 -6.22 -14.21 3.53
C VAL A 507 -7.16 -13.58 4.55
N ALA A 508 -8.20 -12.88 4.11
CA ALA A 508 -9.23 -12.32 4.99
C ALA A 508 -9.93 -13.42 5.82
N SER A 509 -10.13 -14.60 5.23
CA SER A 509 -10.71 -15.79 5.88
C SER A 509 -9.74 -16.55 6.80
N GLY A 510 -8.45 -16.20 6.80
CA GLY A 510 -7.41 -16.95 7.51
C GLY A 510 -7.05 -18.31 6.87
N ARG A 511 -7.55 -18.61 5.65
CA ARG A 511 -7.22 -19.85 4.91
C ARG A 511 -5.81 -19.83 4.33
N LYS A 512 -5.31 -18.64 3.97
CA LYS A 512 -3.92 -18.40 3.58
C LYS A 512 -3.30 -17.38 4.52
N ARG A 513 -2.03 -17.61 4.87
CA ARG A 513 -1.22 -16.65 5.63
C ARG A 513 -0.20 -16.01 4.69
N PRO A 514 -0.16 -14.68 4.55
CA PRO A 514 0.87 -14.01 3.79
C PRO A 514 2.23 -14.15 4.49
N TRP A 515 3.31 -13.98 3.75
CA TRP A 515 4.67 -14.15 4.29
C TRP A 515 5.01 -13.18 5.43
N SER A 516 4.44 -11.97 5.45
CA SER A 516 4.61 -11.03 6.58
C SER A 516 4.18 -11.65 7.90
N ASP A 517 3.05 -12.36 7.89
CA ASP A 517 2.44 -12.95 9.08
C ASP A 517 3.12 -14.27 9.47
N ARG A 518 3.68 -14.99 8.49
CA ARG A 518 4.43 -16.23 8.74
C ARG A 518 5.74 -15.95 9.46
N TRP A 519 6.45 -14.93 9.03
CA TRP A 519 7.76 -14.55 9.58
C TRP A 519 7.66 -13.59 10.78
N GLY A 520 6.50 -12.96 10.98
CA GLY A 520 6.36 -11.91 11.99
C GLY A 520 7.07 -10.61 11.61
N LEU A 521 7.09 -10.26 10.32
CA LEU A 521 7.68 -9.03 9.79
C LEU A 521 6.77 -7.85 10.11
N PHE A 522 6.84 -7.36 11.34
CA PHE A 522 5.98 -6.30 11.82
C PHE A 522 6.80 -5.06 12.13
N ASN A 523 6.49 -3.98 11.42
CA ASN A 523 7.10 -2.68 11.65
C ASN A 523 6.34 -1.88 12.71
N ASP A 524 7.05 -0.98 13.39
CA ASP A 524 6.44 -0.04 14.33
C ASP A 524 5.44 0.88 13.62
N LEU A 525 4.39 1.27 14.34
CA LEU A 525 3.49 2.31 13.86
C LEU A 525 4.24 3.63 13.72
N THR A 526 4.07 4.28 12.57
CA THR A 526 4.70 5.57 12.31
C THR A 526 3.61 6.62 12.13
N LEU A 527 3.33 7.36 13.21
CA LEU A 527 2.34 8.43 13.17
C LEU A 527 2.77 9.55 12.22
N PHE A 528 1.81 10.06 11.45
CA PHE A 528 1.98 11.31 10.74
C PHE A 528 1.71 12.48 11.69
N ASN A 529 2.75 13.24 12.02
CA ASN A 529 2.64 14.44 12.84
C ASN A 529 3.06 15.69 12.04
N PRO A 530 2.10 16.42 11.43
CA PRO A 530 2.40 17.67 10.73
C PRO A 530 2.64 18.86 11.67
N ALA A 531 2.40 18.72 12.98
CA ALA A 531 2.70 19.74 13.97
C ALA A 531 4.18 19.72 14.39
N PRO A 532 4.78 20.89 14.70
CA PRO A 532 6.15 20.94 15.22
C PRO A 532 6.25 20.21 16.56
N ILE A 533 7.38 19.56 16.78
CA ILE A 533 7.79 19.04 18.09
C ILE A 533 8.38 20.23 18.87
N THR A 534 7.97 20.41 20.12
CA THR A 534 8.34 21.57 20.94
C THR A 534 9.59 21.36 21.75
#